data_AF-A0A957EWY0-F1
#
_entry.id   AF-A0A957EWY0-F1
#
_cell.length_a   1.000
_cell.length_b   1.000
_cell.length_c   1.000
_cell.angle_alpha   90.00
_cell.angle_beta   90.00
_cell.angle_gamma   90.00
#
_symmetry.space_group_name_H-M   'P 1'
#
loop_
_entity.id
_entity.type
_entity.pdbx_description
1 polymer ?
#
loop_
_entity_poly.entity_id
_entity_poly.type
_entity_poly.pdbx_seq_one_letter_code
_entity_poly.pdbx_strand_id
1 'polypeptide(L)'
;MKRLYLLFLACLMFILVACGGTEAPAPAENTASESPATEAESEAAAPAEEAAPAEEAAPAESAGEAIVRIGWAGSPDTLNPGTAVLSEAYTLFELVYDSMYQLQPDGTYTLELADSVDVSDDGTVWTFHTRDGITFHDGEPLTAADIAYS
;
A
#
# COMPACT_ATOMS: atom_id res chain seq x y z
N MET A 1 -7.38 -29.66 46.02
CA MET A 1 -8.26 -28.49 46.31
C MET A 1 -7.49 -27.30 46.89
N LYS A 2 -6.93 -27.36 48.11
CA LYS A 2 -6.22 -26.21 48.74
C LYS A 2 -4.92 -25.77 48.03
N ARG A 3 -4.15 -26.71 47.46
CA ARG A 3 -2.93 -26.42 46.68
C ARG A 3 -3.20 -25.87 45.27
N LEU A 4 -4.38 -26.19 44.71
CA LEU A 4 -4.85 -25.64 43.44
C LEU A 4 -5.41 -24.23 43.64
N TYR A 5 -6.05 -23.98 44.79
CA TYR A 5 -6.49 -22.65 45.21
C TYR A 5 -5.32 -21.69 45.47
N LEU A 6 -4.22 -22.16 46.06
CA LEU A 6 -3.00 -21.36 46.26
C LEU A 6 -2.30 -20.97 44.95
N LEU A 7 -2.35 -21.83 43.91
CA LEU A 7 -1.82 -21.52 42.58
C LEU A 7 -2.76 -20.56 41.80
N PHE A 8 -4.08 -20.68 41.97
CA PHE A 8 -5.03 -19.74 41.39
C PHE A 8 -4.96 -18.35 42.06
N LEU A 9 -4.76 -18.30 43.39
CA LEU A 9 -4.57 -17.04 44.12
C LEU A 9 -3.24 -16.35 43.77
N ALA A 10 -2.18 -17.13 43.48
CA ALA A 10 -0.90 -16.60 43.04
C ALA A 10 -0.95 -16.04 41.59
N CYS A 11 -1.72 -16.65 40.69
CA CYS A 11 -1.95 -16.11 39.34
C CYS A 11 -2.84 -14.85 39.33
N LEU A 12 -3.83 -14.76 40.24
CA LEU A 12 -4.70 -13.57 40.31
C LEU A 12 -3.98 -12.33 40.87
N MET A 13 -2.91 -12.53 41.64
CA MET A 13 -2.12 -11.44 42.23
C MET A 13 -1.16 -10.78 41.22
N PHE A 14 -0.83 -11.46 40.11
CA PHE A 14 -0.05 -10.89 39.01
C PHE A 14 -0.87 -10.00 38.06
N ILE A 15 -2.21 -10.06 38.11
CA ILE A 15 -3.11 -9.29 37.24
C ILE A 15 -3.45 -7.90 37.84
N LEU A 16 -3.18 -7.67 39.13
CA LEU A 16 -3.57 -6.45 39.87
C LEU A 16 -2.46 -5.40 40.04
N VAL A 17 -1.29 -5.59 39.42
CA VAL A 17 -0.15 -4.62 39.44
C VAL A 17 0.03 -3.94 38.08
N ALA A 18 -1.05 -3.75 37.32
CA ALA A 18 -1.03 -3.06 36.02
C ALA A 18 -1.83 -1.75 36.00
N CYS A 19 -2.28 -1.24 37.15
CA CYS A 19 -2.89 0.09 37.26
C CYS A 19 -2.28 0.88 38.41
N GLY A 20 -1.26 1.68 38.12
CA GLY A 20 -0.67 2.63 39.07
C GLY A 20 0.23 3.66 38.40
N GLY A 21 -0.36 4.79 37.97
CA GLY A 21 0.28 6.02 37.43
C GLY A 21 -0.07 6.26 35.95
N THR A 22 -1.14 7.00 35.59
CA THR A 22 -1.25 8.48 35.48
C THR A 22 -0.07 9.05 34.67
N GLU A 23 -0.23 9.51 33.42
CA GLU A 23 -1.04 10.66 32.99
C GLU A 23 -1.42 10.54 31.50
N ALA A 24 -2.65 10.94 31.13
CA ALA A 24 -3.10 11.07 29.75
C ALA A 24 -2.69 12.45 29.21
N PRO A 25 -2.19 12.57 27.96
CA PRO A 25 -2.00 13.89 27.37
C PRO A 25 -3.37 14.49 27.03
N ALA A 26 -3.69 15.61 27.69
CA ALA A 26 -4.77 16.51 27.30
C ALA A 26 -4.47 17.13 25.91
N PRO A 27 -5.49 17.55 25.15
CA PRO A 27 -5.32 18.09 23.81
C PRO A 27 -4.55 19.41 23.88
N ALA A 28 -3.55 19.57 23.00
CA ALA A 28 -2.89 20.85 22.81
C ALA A 28 -3.86 21.80 22.08
N GLU A 29 -4.66 22.54 22.85
CA GLU A 29 -5.24 23.81 22.43
C GLU A 29 -4.12 24.83 22.35
N ASN A 30 -3.47 24.95 21.19
CA ASN A 30 -2.59 26.09 20.95
C ASN A 30 -3.45 27.30 20.61
N THR A 31 -3.62 28.11 21.64
CA THR A 31 -4.31 29.39 21.64
C THR A 31 -3.59 30.32 20.68
N ALA A 32 -4.34 30.79 19.68
CA ALA A 32 -3.94 31.91 18.85
C ALA A 32 -3.60 33.11 19.76
N SER A 33 -2.33 33.51 19.74
CA SER A 33 -1.89 34.80 20.25
C SER A 33 -1.83 35.76 19.06
N GLU A 34 -2.52 36.88 19.23
CA GLU A 34 -2.78 37.91 18.24
C GLU A 34 -1.54 38.42 17.51
N SER A 35 -1.79 38.76 16.25
CA SER A 35 -1.01 39.64 15.40
C SER A 35 -0.57 40.92 16.14
N PRO A 36 0.57 41.50 15.72
CA PRO A 36 0.36 42.72 14.98
C PRO A 36 1.07 42.69 13.62
N ALA A 37 0.36 43.26 12.66
CA ALA A 37 0.83 43.56 11.33
C ALA A 37 2.13 44.37 11.37
N THR A 38 3.04 44.04 10.46
CA THR A 38 4.04 44.99 9.97
C THR A 38 4.16 44.78 8.46
N GLU A 39 3.75 45.86 7.79
CA GLU A 39 3.97 46.31 6.42
C GLU A 39 4.57 45.37 5.39
N ALA A 40 3.84 45.29 4.28
CA ALA A 40 4.33 44.91 2.98
C ALA A 40 5.42 45.90 2.52
N GLU A 41 6.59 45.38 2.19
CA GLU A 41 7.48 46.00 1.22
C GLU A 41 7.77 45.01 0.08
N SER A 42 7.54 45.57 -1.10
CA SER A 42 7.79 45.02 -2.42
C SER A 42 9.29 45.06 -2.70
N GLU A 43 9.90 43.93 -3.08
CA GLU A 43 11.07 44.01 -3.95
C GLU A 43 11.31 42.73 -4.80
N ALA A 44 11.24 42.97 -6.10
CA ALA A 44 12.01 42.41 -7.21
C ALA A 44 12.24 40.89 -7.35
N ALA A 45 11.66 40.39 -8.44
CA ALA A 45 12.08 39.20 -9.16
C ALA A 45 13.54 39.28 -9.66
N ALA A 46 14.24 38.15 -9.61
CA ALA A 46 15.49 37.86 -10.33
C ALA A 46 15.57 36.32 -10.56
N PRO A 47 16.27 35.84 -11.59
CA PRO A 47 15.63 35.16 -12.73
C PRO A 47 15.82 33.63 -12.73
N ALA A 48 15.05 33.00 -13.62
CA ALA A 48 15.11 31.59 -13.98
C ALA A 48 16.54 31.11 -14.30
N GLU A 49 16.92 30.02 -13.64
CA GLU A 49 18.12 29.24 -13.94
C GLU A 49 17.93 28.52 -15.29
N GLU A 50 18.79 28.85 -16.23
CA GLU A 50 18.82 28.33 -17.60
C GLU A 50 19.19 26.84 -17.56
N ALA A 51 18.28 25.98 -18.02
CA ALA A 51 18.49 24.54 -18.10
C ALA A 51 19.61 24.23 -19.10
N ALA A 52 20.66 23.56 -18.62
CA ALA A 52 21.67 22.98 -19.48
C ALA A 52 21.03 21.93 -20.42
N PRO A 53 21.45 21.85 -21.69
CA PRO A 53 20.90 20.89 -22.64
C PRO A 53 21.20 19.45 -22.17
N ALA A 54 20.17 18.63 -22.16
CA ALA A 54 20.26 17.22 -21.82
C ALA A 54 21.20 16.50 -22.79
N GLU A 55 22.23 15.85 -22.22
CA GLU A 55 23.10 14.92 -22.94
C GLU A 55 22.24 13.74 -23.42
N GLU A 56 22.19 13.54 -24.74
CA GLU A 56 21.47 12.44 -25.37
C GLU A 56 22.11 11.12 -24.95
N ALA A 57 21.46 10.43 -24.00
CA ALA A 57 21.91 9.14 -23.52
C ALA A 57 21.90 8.13 -24.67
N ALA A 58 23.06 7.55 -24.95
CA ALA A 58 23.20 6.49 -25.93
C ALA A 58 22.23 5.32 -25.63
N PRO A 59 21.75 4.59 -26.66
CA PRO A 59 20.82 3.48 -26.46
C PRO A 59 21.45 2.46 -25.51
N ALA A 60 20.76 2.17 -24.40
CA ALA A 60 21.17 1.11 -23.49
C ALA A 60 21.22 -0.21 -24.28
N GLU A 61 22.39 -0.85 -24.35
CA GLU A 61 22.51 -2.20 -24.88
C GLU A 61 21.56 -3.12 -24.10
N SER A 62 20.75 -3.88 -24.82
CA SER A 62 19.84 -4.88 -24.26
C SER A 62 20.64 -5.85 -23.39
N ALA A 63 20.51 -5.72 -22.06
CA ALA A 63 21.01 -6.73 -21.14
C ALA A 63 20.42 -8.09 -21.55
N GLY A 64 21.27 -9.09 -21.74
CA GLY A 64 20.85 -10.45 -22.12
C GLY A 64 19.90 -11.07 -21.09
N GLU A 65 19.40 -12.27 -21.40
CA GLU A 65 18.44 -13.00 -20.56
C GLU A 65 18.85 -13.03 -19.07
N ALA A 66 18.01 -12.46 -18.22
CA ALA A 66 18.20 -12.43 -16.77
C ALA A 66 17.41 -13.58 -16.12
N ILE A 67 18.11 -14.50 -15.47
CA ILE A 67 17.48 -15.59 -14.71
C ILE A 67 17.50 -15.23 -13.23
N VAL A 68 16.31 -15.04 -12.65
CA VAL A 68 16.12 -14.88 -11.21
C VAL A 68 15.76 -16.23 -10.60
N ARG A 69 16.51 -16.65 -9.57
CA ARG A 69 16.23 -17.87 -8.79
C ARG A 69 15.85 -17.49 -7.37
N ILE A 70 14.65 -17.87 -6.95
CA ILE A 70 14.10 -17.55 -5.64
C ILE A 70 13.96 -18.85 -4.84
N GLY A 71 14.48 -18.88 -3.61
CA GLY A 71 14.37 -20.02 -2.70
C GLY A 71 13.27 -19.81 -1.68
N TRP A 72 12.36 -20.78 -1.53
CA TRP A 72 11.17 -20.67 -0.67
C TRP A 72 11.24 -21.65 0.50
N ALA A 73 10.59 -21.29 1.61
CA ALA A 73 10.55 -22.11 2.82
C ALA A 73 9.56 -23.27 2.73
N GLY A 74 8.59 -23.18 1.81
CA GLY A 74 7.55 -24.17 1.58
C GLY A 74 7.04 -24.14 0.14
N SER A 75 5.98 -24.90 -0.10
CA SER A 75 5.24 -24.93 -1.37
C SER A 75 3.90 -24.24 -1.20
N PRO A 76 3.31 -23.66 -2.27
CA PRO A 76 1.94 -23.16 -2.21
C PRO A 76 0.95 -24.27 -1.86
N ASP A 77 -0.10 -23.94 -1.11
CA ASP A 77 -1.22 -24.83 -0.80
C ASP A 77 -2.12 -25.09 -2.02
N THR A 78 -2.32 -24.07 -2.85
CA THR A 78 -3.11 -24.13 -4.07
C THR A 78 -2.66 -23.02 -5.04
N LEU A 79 -2.95 -23.21 -6.33
CA LEU A 79 -2.77 -22.16 -7.35
C LEU A 79 -4.10 -21.48 -7.71
N ASN A 80 -5.19 -21.78 -7.00
CA ASN A 80 -6.47 -21.10 -7.18
C ASN A 80 -6.55 -19.89 -6.22
N PRO A 81 -6.54 -18.65 -6.75
CA PRO A 81 -6.53 -17.44 -5.92
C PRO A 81 -7.79 -17.30 -5.04
N GLY A 82 -8.93 -17.89 -5.41
CA GLY A 82 -10.15 -17.86 -4.62
C GLY A 82 -10.15 -18.78 -3.39
N THR A 83 -9.10 -19.59 -3.19
CA THR A 83 -9.05 -20.58 -2.10
C THR A 83 -7.73 -20.62 -1.32
N ALA A 84 -6.72 -19.86 -1.75
CA ALA A 84 -5.40 -19.88 -1.14
C ALA A 84 -5.34 -19.15 0.20
N VAL A 85 -4.55 -19.69 1.13
CA VAL A 85 -4.32 -19.07 2.44
C VAL A 85 -2.84 -18.92 2.81
N LEU A 86 -1.92 -19.53 2.07
CA LEU A 86 -0.47 -19.45 2.34
C LEU A 86 0.23 -18.39 1.51
N SER A 87 1.17 -17.67 2.12
CA SER A 87 1.94 -16.57 1.49
C SER A 87 2.73 -17.00 0.26
N GLU A 88 3.17 -18.25 0.21
CA GLU A 88 3.81 -18.85 -0.96
C GLU A 88 2.91 -18.76 -2.20
N ALA A 89 1.61 -19.05 -2.06
CA ALA A 89 0.66 -18.93 -3.18
C ALA A 89 0.47 -17.47 -3.61
N TYR A 90 0.31 -16.54 -2.65
CA TYR A 90 0.18 -15.11 -2.95
C TYR A 90 1.40 -14.55 -3.69
N THR A 91 2.60 -14.99 -3.33
CA THR A 91 3.83 -14.59 -4.05
C THR A 91 3.82 -15.08 -5.51
N LEU A 92 3.26 -16.26 -5.81
CA LEU A 92 3.07 -16.70 -7.19
C LEU A 92 2.00 -15.87 -7.90
N PHE A 93 0.95 -15.47 -7.18
CA PHE A 93 -0.14 -14.71 -7.79
C PHE A 93 0.30 -13.34 -8.27
N GLU A 94 1.16 -12.65 -7.50
CA GLU A 94 1.79 -11.38 -7.92
C GLU A 94 2.66 -11.51 -9.19
N LEU A 95 3.00 -12.73 -9.61
CA LEU A 95 3.78 -13.00 -10.82
C LEU A 95 2.92 -13.45 -12.01
N VAL A 96 1.66 -13.82 -11.78
CA VAL A 96 0.81 -14.52 -12.76
C VAL A 96 -0.51 -13.79 -13.01
N TYR A 97 -1.02 -13.08 -12.01
CA TYR A 97 -2.29 -12.36 -12.06
C TYR A 97 -2.06 -10.87 -11.83
N ASP A 98 -2.72 -10.07 -12.66
CA ASP A 98 -2.81 -8.64 -12.48
C ASP A 98 -4.09 -8.30 -11.68
N SER A 99 -4.10 -7.15 -11.01
CA SER A 99 -5.18 -6.69 -10.15
C SER A 99 -5.64 -5.28 -10.51
N MET A 100 -6.72 -4.77 -9.89
CA MET A 100 -7.11 -3.37 -10.10
C MET A 100 -6.07 -2.40 -9.53
N TYR A 101 -5.45 -2.76 -8.41
CA TYR A 101 -4.46 -1.97 -7.69
C TYR A 101 -3.25 -2.81 -7.32
N GLN A 102 -2.08 -2.37 -7.75
CA GLN A 102 -0.80 -2.95 -7.35
C GLN A 102 -0.20 -2.19 -6.17
N LEU A 103 0.34 -2.94 -5.20
CA LEU A 103 1.13 -2.40 -4.10
C LEU A 103 2.56 -2.13 -4.58
N GLN A 104 3.02 -0.91 -4.38
CA GLN A 104 4.36 -0.47 -4.75
C GLN A 104 5.36 -0.66 -3.61
N PRO A 105 6.68 -0.72 -3.90
CA PRO A 105 7.72 -0.92 -2.88
C PRO A 105 7.77 0.16 -1.78
N ASP A 106 7.26 1.36 -2.07
CA ASP A 106 7.16 2.46 -1.10
C ASP A 106 5.88 2.40 -0.23
N GLY A 107 5.06 1.36 -0.42
CA GLY A 107 3.80 1.15 0.28
C GLY A 107 2.61 1.89 -0.32
N THR A 108 2.79 2.61 -1.42
CA THR A 108 1.68 3.24 -2.15
C THR A 108 0.96 2.25 -3.06
N TYR A 109 -0.23 2.61 -3.52
CA TYR A 109 -0.97 1.81 -4.50
C TYR A 109 -1.07 2.55 -5.82
N THR A 110 -0.94 1.83 -6.92
CA THR A 110 -1.14 2.34 -8.28
C THR A 110 -2.13 1.46 -9.03
N LEU A 111 -2.89 2.04 -9.96
CA LEU A 111 -3.77 1.24 -10.82
C LEU A 111 -2.94 0.39 -11.80
N GLU A 112 -3.38 -0.84 -12.02
CA GLU A 112 -2.72 -1.81 -12.88
C GLU A 112 -3.62 -2.24 -14.05
N LEU A 113 -4.74 -2.93 -13.80
CA LEU A 113 -5.68 -3.30 -14.86
C LEU A 113 -6.56 -2.13 -15.34
N ALA A 114 -6.56 -1.01 -14.63
CA ALA A 114 -7.33 0.19 -14.95
C ALA A 114 -6.44 1.41 -15.18
N ASP A 115 -6.93 2.36 -15.97
CA ASP A 115 -6.27 3.66 -16.18
C ASP A 115 -6.81 4.74 -15.25
N SER A 116 -8.07 4.61 -14.84
CA SER A 116 -8.71 5.54 -13.91
C SER A 116 -9.82 4.87 -13.11
N VAL A 117 -10.20 5.54 -12.02
CA VAL A 117 -11.33 5.16 -11.19
C VAL A 117 -12.12 6.40 -10.79
N ASP A 118 -13.42 6.35 -11.00
CA ASP A 118 -14.36 7.36 -10.51
C ASP A 118 -15.03 6.82 -9.24
N VAL A 119 -15.09 7.66 -8.21
CA VAL A 119 -15.71 7.32 -6.92
C VAL A 119 -16.87 8.27 -6.68
N SER A 120 -18.05 7.74 -6.34
CA SER A 120 -19.22 8.56 -5.99
C SER A 120 -18.98 9.42 -4.76
N ASP A 121 -19.74 10.51 -4.63
CA ASP A 121 -19.62 11.45 -3.51
C ASP A 121 -19.76 10.78 -2.13
N ASP A 122 -20.53 9.70 -2.04
CA ASP A 122 -20.73 8.92 -0.81
C ASP A 122 -19.72 7.78 -0.62
N GLY A 123 -18.80 7.58 -1.57
CA GLY A 123 -17.76 6.56 -1.53
C GLY A 123 -18.23 5.11 -1.74
N THR A 124 -19.50 4.91 -2.12
CA THR A 124 -20.10 3.56 -2.20
C THR A 124 -20.10 2.95 -3.61
N VAL A 125 -19.95 3.78 -4.65
CA VAL A 125 -19.88 3.34 -6.04
C VAL A 125 -18.51 3.68 -6.60
N TRP A 126 -17.83 2.64 -7.08
CA TRP A 126 -16.51 2.74 -7.71
C TRP A 126 -16.63 2.26 -9.15
N THR A 127 -16.27 3.11 -10.10
CA THR A 127 -16.29 2.81 -11.53
C THR A 127 -14.87 2.78 -12.05
N PHE A 128 -14.36 1.58 -12.31
CA PHE A 128 -13.03 1.39 -12.87
C PHE A 128 -13.09 1.40 -14.39
N HIS A 129 -12.17 2.14 -15.02
CA HIS A 129 -11.99 2.16 -16.47
C HIS A 129 -10.80 1.29 -16.82
N THR A 130 -11.05 0.06 -17.28
CA THR A 130 -10.01 -0.92 -17.62
C THR A 130 -9.21 -0.47 -18.83
N ARG A 131 -7.92 -0.81 -18.84
CA ARG A 131 -7.04 -0.58 -19.99
C ARG A 131 -7.53 -1.35 -21.22
N ASP A 132 -7.35 -0.75 -22.39
CA ASP A 132 -7.63 -1.41 -23.66
C ASP A 132 -6.55 -2.43 -24.03
N GLY A 133 -6.96 -3.49 -24.73
CA GLY A 133 -6.04 -4.45 -25.35
C GLY A 133 -5.39 -5.44 -24.38
N ILE A 134 -5.86 -5.55 -23.14
CA ILE A 134 -5.43 -6.60 -22.23
C ILE A 134 -5.97 -7.95 -22.71
N THR A 135 -5.10 -8.94 -22.76
CA THR A 135 -5.43 -10.32 -23.11
C THR A 135 -4.93 -11.27 -22.04
N PHE A 136 -5.69 -12.34 -21.80
CA PHE A 136 -5.20 -13.48 -21.05
C PHE A 136 -4.09 -14.22 -21.81
N HIS A 137 -3.38 -15.11 -21.12
CA HIS A 137 -2.27 -15.89 -21.68
C HIS A 137 -2.70 -16.86 -22.80
N ASP A 138 -3.99 -17.15 -22.95
CA ASP A 138 -4.58 -17.93 -24.04
C ASP A 138 -4.99 -17.06 -25.25
N GLY A 139 -4.88 -15.73 -25.13
CA GLY A 139 -5.20 -14.76 -26.16
C GLY A 139 -6.63 -14.20 -26.13
N GLU A 140 -7.51 -14.69 -25.24
CA GLU A 140 -8.83 -14.10 -25.07
C GLU A 140 -8.73 -12.69 -24.45
N PRO A 141 -9.55 -11.71 -24.88
CA PRO A 141 -9.52 -10.37 -24.32
C PRO A 141 -10.09 -10.35 -22.90
N LEU A 142 -9.52 -9.53 -22.02
CA LEU A 142 -10.10 -9.24 -20.71
C LEU A 142 -11.37 -8.40 -20.87
N THR A 143 -12.43 -8.79 -20.17
CA THR A 143 -13.68 -8.03 -20.12
C THR A 143 -14.11 -7.74 -18.67
N ALA A 144 -15.00 -6.76 -18.51
CA ALA A 144 -15.61 -6.48 -17.20
C ALA A 144 -16.40 -7.67 -16.63
N ALA A 145 -16.87 -8.61 -17.47
CA ALA A 145 -17.55 -9.81 -17.01
C ALA A 145 -16.61 -10.79 -16.30
N ASP A 146 -15.35 -10.86 -16.73
CA ASP A 146 -14.33 -11.71 -16.10
C ASP A 146 -13.98 -11.19 -14.70
N ILE A 147 -13.84 -9.87 -14.58
CA ILE A 147 -13.63 -9.18 -13.29
C ILE A 147 -14.83 -9.38 -12.36
N ALA A 148 -16.06 -9.34 -12.89
CA ALA A 148 -17.27 -9.55 -12.10
C ALA A 148 -17.45 -11.01 -11.64
N TYR A 149 -16.82 -11.98 -12.33
CA TYR A 149 -16.91 -13.40 -12.01
C TYR A 149 -15.94 -13.86 -10.91
N SER A 150 -14.77 -13.21 -10.82
CA SER A 150 -13.65 -13.61 -9.94
C SER A 150 -13.94 -13.51 -8.45
#